data_AF-A0A7S4MRR3-F1
#
_entry.id   AF-A0A7S4MRR3-F1
#
_cell.length_a   1.000
_cell.length_b   1.000
_cell.length_c   1.000
_cell.angle_alpha   90.00
_cell.angle_beta   90.00
_cell.angle_gamma   90.00
#
_symmetry.space_group_name_H-M   'P 1'
#
loop_
_entity.id
_entity.type
_entity.pdbx_description
1 polymer ?
#
loop_
_entity_poly.entity_id
_entity_poly.type
_entity_poly.pdbx_seq_one_letter_code
_entity_poly.pdbx_strand_id
1 'polypeptide(L)'
;ETKKIVEEQGLVIQVLELFGKQKPEEQQQVFIIPDNCVRRIIYATNVAETSLTIPGIRCVIDSGIEKEAIFDHSRNMTVLRTQEISKNSAIQRAGRAGRTAPGYCIRLYSE
;
A
#
# COMPACT_ATOMS: atom_id res chain seq x y z
N GLU A 1 12.54 3.54 15.02
CA GLU A 1 11.46 3.74 16.01
C GLU A 1 10.40 2.64 15.95
N THR A 2 9.84 2.34 14.78
CA THR A 2 8.75 1.35 14.59
C THR A 2 9.07 -0.09 15.02
N LYS A 3 10.31 -0.59 14.83
CA LYS A 3 10.69 -1.94 15.29
C LYS A 3 10.57 -2.11 16.82
N LYS A 4 10.82 -1.04 17.58
CA LYS A 4 10.90 -1.08 19.04
C LYS A 4 9.53 -1.28 19.69
N ILE A 5 8.51 -0.56 19.20
CA ILE A 5 7.10 -0.65 19.65
C ILE A 5 6.52 -2.05 19.40
N VAL A 6 6.99 -2.69 18.34
CA VAL A 6 6.50 -3.99 17.90
C VAL A 6 7.07 -5.15 18.73
N GLU A 7 8.37 -5.09 19.02
CA GLU A 7 9.06 -6.11 19.82
C GLU A 7 8.53 -6.15 21.26
N GLU A 8 8.12 -5.02 21.83
CA GLU A 8 7.52 -4.93 23.17
C GLU A 8 6.16 -5.64 23.31
N GLN A 9 5.44 -5.89 22.21
CA GLN A 9 4.12 -6.53 22.20
C GLN A 9 4.18 -8.05 21.95
N GLY A 10 5.37 -8.64 21.80
CA GLY A 10 5.54 -10.06 21.48
C GLY A 10 5.02 -10.47 20.10
N LEU A 11 4.74 -9.49 19.22
CA LEU A 11 4.27 -9.70 17.86
C LEU A 11 5.45 -9.82 16.91
N VAL A 12 5.54 -10.92 16.16
CA VAL A 12 6.48 -11.01 15.04
C VAL A 12 5.88 -10.26 13.86
N ILE A 13 6.52 -9.15 13.45
CA ILE A 13 6.08 -8.35 12.31
C ILE A 13 7.14 -8.34 11.22
N GLN A 14 6.68 -8.58 10.01
CA GLN A 14 7.46 -8.39 8.80
C GLN A 14 7.00 -7.10 8.11
N VAL A 15 7.95 -6.18 7.91
CA VAL A 15 7.71 -4.93 7.17
C VAL A 15 8.26 -5.09 5.76
N LEU A 16 7.42 -4.78 4.77
CA LEU A 16 7.74 -4.86 3.35
C LEU A 16 7.38 -3.54 2.66
N GLU A 17 7.98 -3.31 1.51
CA GLU A 17 7.72 -2.15 0.65
C GLU A 17 7.24 -2.63 -0.71
N LEU A 18 6.35 -1.88 -1.35
CA LEU A 18 5.84 -2.13 -2.70
C LEU A 18 5.73 -0.84 -3.52
N PHE A 19 6.67 -0.63 -4.43
CA PHE A 19 6.70 0.53 -5.33
C PHE A 19 7.40 0.24 -6.66
N GLY A 20 7.08 1.02 -7.69
CA GLY A 20 7.41 0.68 -9.08
C GLY A 20 8.89 0.65 -9.46
N LYS A 21 9.79 1.21 -8.65
CA LYS A 21 11.24 1.21 -8.91
C LYS A 21 12.00 0.05 -8.23
N GLN A 22 11.30 -0.80 -7.47
CA GLN A 22 11.92 -1.98 -6.84
C GLN A 22 12.32 -3.02 -7.88
N LYS A 23 13.34 -3.81 -7.55
CA LYS A 23 13.71 -4.98 -8.34
C LYS A 23 12.55 -5.99 -8.32
N PRO A 24 12.36 -6.78 -9.39
CA PRO A 24 11.30 -7.79 -9.43
C PRO A 24 11.33 -8.76 -8.23
N GLU A 25 12.52 -9.17 -7.79
CA GLU A 25 12.73 -10.06 -6.63
C GLU A 25 12.23 -9.45 -5.31
N GLU A 26 12.37 -8.13 -5.14
CA GLU A 26 11.89 -7.39 -3.96
C GLU A 26 10.36 -7.28 -3.99
N GLN A 27 9.80 -6.97 -5.17
CA GLN A 27 8.34 -6.94 -5.35
C GLN A 27 7.72 -8.32 -5.12
N GLN A 28 8.43 -9.41 -5.44
CA GLN A 28 7.93 -10.76 -5.21
C GLN A 28 7.74 -11.10 -3.72
N GLN A 29 8.47 -10.44 -2.81
CA GLN A 29 8.39 -10.72 -1.37
C GLN A 29 6.99 -10.51 -0.80
N VAL A 30 6.21 -9.58 -1.35
CA VAL A 30 4.84 -9.30 -0.86
C VAL A 30 3.86 -10.45 -1.15
N PHE A 31 4.17 -11.33 -2.09
CA PHE A 31 3.33 -12.49 -2.43
C PHE A 31 3.66 -13.72 -1.60
N ILE A 32 4.82 -13.74 -0.93
CA ILE A 32 5.20 -14.84 -0.05
C ILE A 32 4.31 -14.81 1.19
N ILE A 33 3.62 -15.92 1.45
CA ILE A 33 2.81 -16.10 2.64
C ILE A 33 3.77 -16.49 3.76
N PRO A 34 3.84 -15.71 4.86
CA PRO A 34 4.75 -15.99 5.96
C PRO A 34 4.21 -17.16 6.79
N ASP A 35 5.08 -17.71 7.64
CA ASP A 35 4.69 -18.72 8.62
C ASP A 35 3.62 -18.20 9.59
N ASN A 36 2.91 -19.14 10.22
CA ASN A 36 1.91 -18.83 11.23
C ASN A 36 2.51 -17.92 12.32
N CYS A 37 1.70 -16.96 12.78
CA CYS A 37 2.04 -15.96 13.80
C CYS A 37 2.89 -14.75 13.36
N VAL A 38 3.13 -14.54 12.05
CA VAL A 38 3.75 -13.29 11.55
C VAL A 38 2.72 -12.33 10.98
N ARG A 39 2.67 -11.09 11.48
CA ARG A 39 1.87 -10.01 10.88
C ARG A 39 2.69 -9.28 9.82
N ARG A 40 2.14 -9.14 8.62
CA ARG A 40 2.76 -8.32 7.56
C ARG A 40 2.21 -6.91 7.55
N ILE A 41 3.12 -5.96 7.37
CA ILE A 41 2.82 -4.55 7.09
C ILE A 41 3.51 -4.21 5.77
N ILE A 42 2.74 -3.79 4.77
CA ILE A 42 3.25 -3.47 3.45
C ILE A 42 3.03 -1.98 3.21
N TYR A 43 4.12 -1.23 3.09
CA TYR A 43 4.08 0.16 2.64
C TYR A 43 4.04 0.18 1.13
N ALA A 44 2.94 0.69 0.55
CA ALA A 44 2.75 0.69 -0.88
C ALA A 44 2.47 2.08 -1.44
N THR A 45 2.93 2.32 -2.67
CA THR A 45 2.44 3.45 -3.47
C THR A 45 1.16 3.04 -4.22
N ASN A 46 0.63 3.95 -5.05
CA ASN A 46 -0.48 3.67 -5.96
C ASN A 46 -0.22 2.51 -6.94
N VAL A 47 0.99 1.96 -7.03
CA VAL A 47 1.27 0.68 -7.73
C VAL A 47 0.42 -0.46 -7.19
N ALA A 48 0.13 -0.46 -5.88
CA ALA A 48 -0.73 -1.46 -5.27
C ALA A 48 -2.22 -1.27 -5.53
N GLU A 49 -2.65 -0.16 -6.15
CA GLU A 49 -4.05 0.08 -6.52
C GLU A 49 -4.51 -0.89 -7.62
N THR A 50 -3.61 -1.19 -8.55
CA THR A 50 -3.88 -2.01 -9.73
C THR A 50 -3.60 -3.50 -9.52
N SER A 51 -3.91 -4.32 -10.55
CA SER A 51 -4.23 -5.75 -10.65
C SER A 51 -3.37 -6.82 -9.94
N LEU A 52 -2.54 -6.50 -8.96
CA LEU A 52 -1.86 -7.51 -8.13
C LEU A 52 -2.85 -8.05 -7.10
N THR A 53 -2.95 -9.35 -6.82
CA THR A 53 -3.70 -9.83 -5.63
C THR A 53 -2.68 -10.28 -4.60
N ILE A 54 -2.52 -9.49 -3.53
CA ILE A 54 -1.66 -9.88 -2.42
C ILE A 54 -2.51 -10.74 -1.48
N PRO A 55 -2.15 -12.01 -1.24
CA PRO A 55 -2.94 -12.89 -0.38
C PRO A 55 -2.95 -12.37 1.06
N GLY A 56 -4.09 -12.49 1.74
CA GLY A 56 -4.20 -12.23 3.18
C GLY A 56 -4.28 -10.76 3.60
N ILE A 57 -4.50 -9.82 2.67
CA ILE A 57 -4.76 -8.42 3.02
C ILE A 57 -6.17 -8.30 3.63
N ARG A 58 -6.19 -7.98 4.92
CA ARG A 58 -7.43 -7.78 5.70
C ARG A 58 -7.62 -6.35 6.20
N CYS A 59 -6.60 -5.52 6.10
CA CYS A 59 -6.65 -4.13 6.52
C CYS A 59 -5.93 -3.28 5.49
N VAL A 60 -6.55 -2.18 5.10
CA VAL A 60 -5.94 -1.10 4.31
C VAL A 60 -5.99 0.15 5.16
N ILE A 61 -4.86 0.86 5.22
CA ILE A 61 -4.78 2.21 5.77
C ILE A 61 -4.53 3.14 4.58
N ASP A 62 -5.52 3.95 4.22
CA ASP A 62 -5.47 4.83 3.06
C ASP A 62 -5.14 6.26 3.49
N SER A 63 -4.02 6.77 2.99
CA SER A 63 -3.56 8.13 3.25
C SER A 63 -4.36 9.21 2.51
N GLY A 64 -5.13 8.83 1.48
CA GLY A 64 -5.89 9.78 0.67
C GLY A 64 -5.05 10.60 -0.30
N ILE A 65 -3.74 10.32 -0.37
CA ILE A 65 -2.79 11.03 -1.24
C ILE A 65 -2.06 10.07 -2.17
N GLU A 66 -1.59 10.62 -3.28
CA GLU A 66 -0.71 9.94 -4.22
C GLU A 66 0.28 10.88 -4.87
N LYS A 67 1.30 10.31 -5.50
CA LYS A 67 2.24 11.04 -6.34
C LYS A 67 2.07 10.57 -7.78
N GLU A 68 1.53 11.43 -8.62
CA GLU A 68 1.23 11.12 -10.02
C GLU A 68 2.16 11.90 -10.96
N ALA A 69 2.52 11.28 -12.08
CA ALA A 69 3.29 11.90 -13.14
C ALA A 69 2.34 12.68 -14.06
N ILE A 70 2.36 14.01 -13.97
CA ILE A 70 1.49 14.91 -14.73
C ILE A 70 2.31 15.64 -15.78
N PHE A 71 1.81 15.70 -17.00
CA PHE A 71 2.44 16.48 -18.07
C PHE A 71 2.17 17.98 -17.89
N ASP A 72 3.22 18.76 -17.70
CA ASP A 72 3.15 20.22 -17.62
C ASP A 72 3.36 20.81 -19.03
N HIS A 73 2.25 21.24 -19.66
CA HIS A 73 2.27 21.86 -20.99
C HIS A 73 3.10 23.14 -21.05
N SER A 74 3.18 23.91 -19.95
CA SER A 74 3.94 25.18 -19.92
C SER A 74 5.44 24.95 -19.93
N ARG A 75 5.89 23.86 -19.30
CA ARG A 75 7.31 23.46 -19.23
C ARG A 75 7.69 22.40 -20.25
N ASN A 76 6.72 21.91 -21.02
CA ASN A 76 6.85 20.80 -21.96
C ASN A 76 7.55 19.57 -21.35
N MET A 77 7.21 19.25 -20.10
CA MET A 77 7.86 18.17 -19.35
C MET A 77 6.90 17.50 -18.36
N THR A 78 7.16 16.24 -18.04
CA THR A 78 6.43 15.51 -17.00
C THR A 78 7.01 15.82 -15.62
N VAL A 79 6.15 16.14 -14.66
CA VAL A 79 6.52 16.39 -13.26
C VAL A 79 5.77 15.43 -12.34
N LEU A 80 6.41 15.03 -11.24
CA LEU A 80 5.74 14.27 -10.19
C LEU A 80 5.08 15.24 -9.21
N ARG A 81 3.75 15.19 -9.10
CA ARG A 81 2.97 16.02 -8.18
C ARG A 81 2.33 15.15 -7.11
N THR A 82 2.45 15.57 -5.86
CA THR A 82 1.66 15.00 -4.76
C THR A 82 0.28 15.64 -4.76
N GLN A 83 -0.79 14.85 -4.75
CA GLN A 83 -2.18 15.31 -4.79
C GLN A 83 -3.10 14.38 -4.01
N GLU A 84 -4.34 14.82 -3.78
CA GLU A 84 -5.42 13.97 -3.27
C GLU A 84 -5.85 12.95 -4.31
N ILE A 85 -6.26 11.78 -3.86
CA ILE A 85 -6.72 10.70 -4.74
C ILE A 85 -8.14 10.92 -5.21
N SER A 86 -8.46 10.37 -6.38
CA SER A 86 -9.85 10.36 -6.85
C SER A 86 -10.74 9.47 -5.96
N LYS A 87 -12.06 9.73 -5.97
CA LYS A 87 -13.04 8.84 -5.32
C LYS A 87 -12.94 7.39 -5.83
N ASN A 88 -12.66 7.23 -7.12
CA ASN A 88 -12.50 5.91 -7.72
C ASN A 88 -11.25 5.19 -7.17
N SER A 89 -10.14 5.91 -7.02
CA SER A 89 -8.91 5.39 -6.41
C SER A 89 -9.14 4.99 -4.95
N ALA A 90 -9.86 5.80 -4.18
CA ALA A 90 -10.25 5.46 -2.81
C ALA A 90 -11.07 4.16 -2.73
N ILE A 91 -11.97 3.91 -3.69
CA ILE A 91 -12.76 2.67 -3.79
C ILE A 91 -11.86 1.48 -4.15
N GLN A 92 -10.98 1.65 -5.15
CA GLN A 92 -10.05 0.60 -5.56
C GLN A 92 -9.10 0.19 -4.44
N ARG A 93 -8.56 1.17 -3.70
CA ARG A 93 -7.71 0.95 -2.51
C ARG A 93 -8.46 0.24 -1.40
N ALA A 94 -9.70 0.63 -1.10
CA ALA A 94 -10.53 -0.08 -0.12
C ALA A 94 -10.77 -1.54 -0.52
N GLY A 95 -11.01 -1.80 -1.82
CA GLY A 95 -11.22 -3.15 -2.37
C GLY A 95 -9.98 -4.06 -2.37
N ARG A 96 -8.84 -3.58 -1.85
CA ARG A 96 -7.64 -4.40 -1.60
C ARG A 96 -7.78 -5.22 -0.32
N ALA A 97 -8.48 -4.70 0.67
CA ALA A 97 -9.00 -5.51 1.77
C ALA A 97 -10.26 -6.24 1.31
N GLY A 98 -10.57 -7.38 1.94
CA GLY A 98 -11.86 -8.04 1.71
C GLY A 98 -11.89 -9.09 0.59
N ARG A 99 -10.78 -9.32 -0.14
CA ARG A 99 -10.76 -10.26 -1.27
C ARG A 99 -10.88 -11.73 -0.87
N THR A 100 -10.14 -12.16 0.15
CA THR A 100 -10.09 -13.58 0.58
C THR A 100 -10.79 -13.83 1.91
N ALA A 101 -11.10 -12.77 2.66
CA ALA A 101 -11.76 -12.81 3.96
C ALA A 101 -12.27 -11.39 4.29
N PRO A 102 -13.21 -11.22 5.24
CA PRO A 102 -13.64 -9.90 5.68
C PRO A 102 -12.46 -9.01 6.06
N GLY A 103 -12.50 -7.77 5.58
CA GLY A 103 -11.44 -6.80 5.78
C GLY A 103 -11.97 -5.39 6.03
N TYR A 104 -11.07 -4.52 6.47
CA TYR A 104 -11.34 -3.14 6.87
C TYR A 104 -10.52 -2.18 6.02
N CYS A 105 -11.09 -1.00 5.77
CA CYS A 105 -10.36 0.13 5.20
C CYS A 105 -10.47 1.30 6.18
N ILE A 106 -9.32 1.82 6.61
CA ILE A 106 -9.21 2.98 7.51
C ILE A 106 -8.71 4.14 6.66
N ARG A 107 -9.52 5.19 6.50
CA ARG A 107 -9.16 6.42 5.79
C ARG A 107 -8.59 7.41 6.79
N LEU A 108 -7.43 8.00 6.47
CA LEU A 108 -6.76 9.01 7.30
C LEU A 108 -7.21 10.45 6.97
N TYR A 109 -8.35 10.58 6.29
CA TYR A 109 -8.93 11.83 5.80
C TYR A 109 -10.45 11.79 5.98
N SER A 110 -11.09 12.96 6.01
CA SER A 110 -12.55 13.08 6.04
C SER A 110 -13.15 12.82 4.66
N GLU A 111 -14.31 12.15 4.63
CA GLU A 111 -15.12 11.91 3.42
C GLU A 111 -16.04 13.09 3.06
#